data_AF-A0A413N2V6-F1
#
_entry.id   AF-A0A413N2V6-F1
#
_cell.length_a   1.000
_cell.length_b   1.000
_cell.length_c   1.000
_cell.angle_alpha   90.00
_cell.angle_beta   90.00
_cell.angle_gamma   90.00
#
_symmetry.space_group_name_H-M   'P 1'
#
loop_
_entity.id
_entity.type
_entity.pdbx_description
1 polymer ?
#
loop_
_entity_poly.entity_id
_entity_poly.type
_entity_poly.pdbx_seq_one_letter_code
_entity_poly.pdbx_strand_id
1 'polypeptide(L)' 'MKEQITGGTYVKLKVCPSKIYKVTDVNCELIDATQKDKKRVVLNLSDVELGTDDDMIKYEDNSIQIEY' A
#
# COMPACT_ATOMS: atom_id res chain seq x y z
N MET A 1 3.32 20.52 -5.61
CA MET A 1 2.01 20.02 -5.17
C MET A 1 2.30 18.86 -4.23
N LYS A 2 1.82 18.86 -2.99
CA LYS A 2 2.04 17.70 -2.09
C LYS A 2 1.14 16.58 -2.61
N GLU A 3 1.73 15.50 -3.10
CA GLU A 3 1.00 14.27 -3.41
C GLU A 3 0.32 13.80 -2.12
N GLN A 4 -1.01 13.88 -2.11
CA GLN A 4 -1.81 13.45 -0.98
C GLN A 4 -2.16 11.98 -1.20
N ILE A 5 -1.95 11.15 -0.18
CA ILE A 5 -2.45 9.78 -0.17
C ILE A 5 -3.99 9.86 -0.13
N THR A 6 -4.65 9.21 -1.08
CA THR A 6 -6.11 9.22 -1.23
C THR A 6 -6.67 7.80 -1.35
N GLY A 7 -7.99 7.65 -1.28
CA GLY A 7 -8.62 6.37 -1.58
C GLY A 7 -8.25 5.90 -2.99
N GLY A 8 -7.73 4.67 -3.10
CA GLY A 8 -7.30 4.05 -4.36
C GLY A 8 -5.80 4.15 -4.64
N THR A 9 -5.02 4.92 -3.86
CA THR A 9 -3.55 4.94 -4.02
C THR A 9 -2.92 3.67 -3.47
N TYR A 10 -1.72 3.34 -3.95
CA TYR A 10 -0.91 2.26 -3.40
C TYR A 10 0.14 2.85 -2.47
N VAL A 11 0.34 2.22 -1.32
CA VAL A 11 1.34 2.64 -0.34
C VAL A 11 2.18 1.45 0.10
N LYS A 12 3.43 1.71 0.48
CA LYS A 12 4.32 0.71 1.03
C LYS A 12 4.83 1.14 2.40
N LEU A 13 5.17 0.17 3.23
CA LEU A 13 5.76 0.46 4.53
C LEU A 13 7.21 0.93 4.37
N LYS A 14 7.59 2.03 5.05
CA LYS A 14 8.99 2.50 5.11
C LYS A 14 9.93 1.43 5.64
N VAL A 15 9.47 0.70 6.66
CA VAL A 15 10.23 -0.38 7.30
C VAL A 15 10.31 -1.65 6.45
N CYS A 16 9.41 -1.82 5.48
CA CYS A 16 9.28 -3.02 4.65
C CYS A 16 8.70 -2.64 3.28
N PRO A 17 9.54 -2.14 2.35
CA PRO A 17 9.08 -1.68 1.04
C PRO A 17 8.48 -2.80 0.17
N SER A 18 8.76 -4.06 0.50
CA SER A 18 8.14 -5.24 -0.14
C SER A 18 6.66 -5.42 0.21
N LYS A 19 6.17 -4.80 1.30
CA LYS A 19 4.77 -4.89 1.70
C LYS A 19 4.01 -3.70 1.14
N ILE A 20 3.20 -3.98 0.13
CA ILE A 20 2.41 -2.99 -0.60
C ILE A 20 0.94 -3.18 -0.25
N TYR A 21 0.24 -2.07 -0.06
CA TYR A 21 -1.14 -2.01 0.38
C TYR A 21 -1.92 -1.06 -0.50
N LYS A 22 -3.16 -1.41 -0.79
CA LYS A 22 -4.09 -0.54 -1.53
C LYS A 22 -4.92 0.26 -0.54
N VAL A 23 -4.79 1.58 -0.57
CA VAL A 23 -5.55 2.49 0.29
C VAL A 23 -7.02 2.43 -0.08
N THR A 24 -7.86 2.19 0.92
CA THR A 24 -9.32 2.24 0.80
C THR A 24 -9.88 3.53 1.37
N ASP A 25 -9.35 4.00 2.50
CA ASP A 25 -9.81 5.22 3.17
C ASP A 25 -8.64 5.85 3.94
N VAL A 26 -8.70 7.17 4.19
CA VAL A 26 -7.65 7.91 4.91
C VAL A 26 -8.30 8.77 5.97
N ASN A 27 -7.95 8.51 7.23
CA ASN A 27 -8.44 9.21 8.41
C ASN A 27 -7.32 10.00 9.08
N CYS A 28 -7.05 11.22 8.60
CA CYS A 28 -6.02 12.16 9.09
C CYS A 28 -4.61 11.58 9.31
N GLU A 29 -4.42 10.79 10.36
CA GLU A 29 -3.16 10.17 10.77
C GLU A 29 -3.10 8.65 10.44
N LEU A 30 -4.26 8.04 10.20
CA LEU A 30 -4.42 6.63 9.90
C LEU A 30 -4.91 6.42 8.46
N ILE A 31 -4.51 5.30 7.88
CA ILE A 31 -4.86 4.89 6.54
C ILE A 31 -5.45 3.49 6.64
N ASP A 32 -6.70 3.35 6.22
CA ASP A 32 -7.32 2.06 5.99
C ASP A 32 -6.85 1.55 4.64
N ALA A 33 -6.05 0.50 4.64
CA ALA A 33 -5.55 -0.13 3.44
C ALA A 33 -5.91 -1.63 3.41
N THR A 34 -5.84 -2.21 2.23
CA THR A 34 -6.12 -3.62 2.00
C THR A 34 -4.87 -4.28 1.41
N GLN A 35 -4.52 -5.44 1.95
CA GLN A 35 -3.45 -6.29 1.40
C GLN A 35 -3.97 -7.09 0.22
N LYS A 36 -3.05 -7.63 -0.58
CA LYS A 36 -3.35 -8.53 -1.71
C LYS A 36 -4.27 -9.68 -1.30
N ASP A 37 -4.08 -10.22 -0.10
CA ASP A 37 -4.89 -11.30 0.48
C ASP A 37 -6.30 -10.85 0.94
N LYS A 38 -6.76 -9.66 0.52
CA LYS A 38 -8.02 -9.00 0.93
C LYS A 38 -8.13 -8.72 2.43
N LYS A 39 -7.04 -8.87 3.18
CA LYS A 39 -6.97 -8.51 4.59
C LYS A 39 -6.87 -7.00 4.75
N ARG A 40 -7.86 -6.40 5.41
CA ARG A 40 -7.82 -4.99 5.81
C ARG A 40 -6.78 -4.78 6.89
N VAL A 41 -6.03 -3.71 6.79
CA VAL A 41 -4.95 -3.31 7.69
C VAL A 41 -5.00 -1.79 7.83
N VAL A 42 -4.93 -1.33 9.07
CA VAL A 42 -4.79 0.08 9.39
C VAL A 42 -3.30 0.39 9.52
N LEU A 43 -2.85 1.40 8.79
CA LEU A 43 -1.46 1.86 8.75
C LEU A 43 -1.39 3.30 9.23
N ASN A 44 -0.29 3.68 9.88
CA ASN A 44 -0.04 5.10 10.15
C ASN A 44 0.47 5.78 8.89
N LEU A 45 -0.01 6.99 8.61
CA LEU A 45 0.45 7.81 7.49
C LEU A 45 1.95 8.13 7.58
N SER A 46 2.49 8.23 8.79
CA SER A 46 3.92 8.46 9.05
C SER A 46 4.81 7.26 8.72
N ASP A 47 4.27 6.04 8.77
CA ASP A 47 5.02 4.79 8.58
C ASP A 47 4.99 4.29 7.13
N VAL A 48 4.22 4.97 6.27
CA VAL A 48 4.06 4.59 4.86
C VAL A 48 4.63 5.63 3.92
N GLU A 49 4.93 5.18 2.71
CA GLU A 49 5.31 6.01 1.57
C GLU A 49 4.41 5.69 0.38
N LEU A 50 4.27 6.67 -0.51
CA LEU A 50 3.55 6.48 -1.76
C LEU A 50 4.26 5.40 -2.59
N GLY A 51 3.48 4.41 -3.02
CA GLY A 51 3.95 3.40 -3.96
C GLY A 51 4.08 4.01 -5.35
N THR A 52 5.06 3.53 -6.11
CA THR A 52 5.22 3.88 -7.53
C THR A 52 4.38 2.95 -8.41
N ASP A 53 4.35 3.22 -9.72
CA ASP A 53 3.71 2.32 -10.69
C ASP A 53 4.27 0.89 -10.63
N ASP A 54 5.57 0.74 -10.32
CA ASP A 54 6.21 -0.56 -10.13
C ASP A 54 5.65 -1.31 -8.91
N ASP A 55 5.37 -0.58 -7.82
CA ASP A 55 4.72 -1.13 -6.63
C ASP A 55 3.26 -1.54 -6.92
N MET A 56 2.53 -0.74 -7.72
CA MET A 56 1.19 -1.11 -8.18
C MET A 56 1.23 -2.41 -8.99
N ILE A 57 2.18 -2.52 -9.93
CA ILE A 57 2.36 -3.73 -10.73
C ILE A 57 2.67 -4.92 -9.81
N LYS A 58 3.56 -4.79 -8.83
CA LYS A 58 3.85 -5.87 -7.87
C LYS A 58 2.65 -6.30 -7.03
N TYR A 59 1.79 -5.34 -6.66
CA TYR A 59 0.57 -5.63 -5.90
C TYR A 59 -0.45 -6.42 -6.73
N GLU A 60 -0.68 -5.98 -7.98
CA GLU A 60 -1.65 -6.57 -8.91
C GLU A 60 -1.11 -7.83 -9.61
N ASP A 61 0.21 -7.95 -9.76
CA ASP A 61 0.85 -9.08 -10.41
C ASP A 61 0.73 -10.33 -9.52
N ASN A 62 -0.16 -11.22 -9.91
CA ASN A 62 -0.34 -12.54 -9.31
C ASN A 62 0.76 -13.53 -9.71
N SER A 63 1.70 -13.14 -10.58
CA SER A 63 2.77 -14.01 -11.07
C SER A 63 3.93 -14.14 -10.08
N ILE A 64 4.09 -13.22 -9.14
CA ILE A 64 4.97 -13.42 -7.97
C ILE A 64 4.26 -14.30 -6.92
N GLN A 65 3.89 -15.51 -7.31
CA GLN A 65 4.05 -16.67 -6.43
C GLN A 65 5.49 -17.14 -6.60
N ILE A 66 6.45 -16.47 -5.97
CA ILE A 66 7.78 -17.06 -5.81
C ILE A 66 7.78 -17.74 -4.45
N GLU A 67 7.15 -18.92 -4.40
CA GLU A 67 7.64 -20.03 -3.59
C GLU A 67 8.31 -21.00 -4.55
N TYR A 68 9.64 -21.08 -4.50
CA TYR A 68 10.44 -22.27 -4.19
C TYR A 68 11.92 -22.00 -4.45
#